data_AF-A0A8H7BY24-F1
#
_entry.id   AF-A0A8H7BY24-F1
#
_cell.length_a   1.000
_cell.length_b   1.000
_cell.length_c   1.000
_cell.angle_alpha   90.00
_cell.angle_beta   90.00
_cell.angle_gamma   90.00
#
_symmetry.space_group_name_H-M   'P 1'
#
loop_
_entity.id
_entity.type
_entity.pdbx_description
1 polymer ?
#
loop_
_entity_poly.entity_id
_entity_poly.type
_entity_poly.pdbx_seq_one_letter_code
_entity_poly.pdbx_strand_id
1 'polypeptide(L)'
;MSKYQILSNILDVGKFDPDKDTNRLVYGQSGAHYNARRRLLNSLQEQRYADTLALLHALLDTKRYKLARYWKVGAELVQELVPEGLTDYLEVAFAGSNRHTILPTFHAWIQQLVKTGQISKAREELEFRVEREPFASDPFVRKNLALILYEEWCEAPDKITEQRSRNTLNCLEKAYGLIPDDVHVLQAYLEVSTKLGLDVTDVVQDAWSSSTIDPYKLSVLLKYVTDDLDRESLLEQICRLDPTADADVALKPLLSLIRSKEKIVAPAKVYLTFELLLDRLEHGIADDWTLNTLLEHLQALDERSEDIRTQVIQIAQSRSANDTVDFLQTQCYSTTDHTFKTLQTIRQRINPAQARENNHPRIGKIVEYNHEDPWHSFLFGI
;
A
#
# COMPACT_ATOMS: atom_id res chain seq x y z
N MET A 1 20.81 -4.00 -11.89
CA MET A 1 21.86 -4.31 -10.89
C MET A 1 21.88 -5.81 -10.68
N SER A 2 23.01 -6.50 -10.82
CA SER A 2 23.05 -7.95 -10.57
C SER A 2 22.96 -8.23 -9.06
N LYS A 3 22.38 -9.38 -8.64
CA LYS A 3 22.35 -9.82 -7.23
C LYS A 3 23.75 -9.75 -6.56
N TYR A 4 24.81 -9.88 -7.35
CA TYR A 4 26.22 -9.72 -6.94
C TYR A 4 26.60 -8.31 -6.48
N GLN A 5 26.10 -7.25 -7.15
CA GLN A 5 26.41 -5.87 -6.77
C GLN A 5 25.75 -5.47 -5.45
N ILE A 6 24.57 -6.03 -5.15
CA ILE A 6 23.86 -5.80 -3.89
C ILE A 6 24.58 -6.49 -2.72
N LEU A 7 24.96 -7.77 -2.88
CA LEU A 7 25.72 -8.52 -1.87
C LEU A 7 27.13 -7.97 -1.64
N SER A 8 27.82 -7.52 -2.70
CA SER A 8 29.11 -6.83 -2.64
C SER A 8 29.05 -5.51 -1.86
N ASN A 9 27.99 -4.72 -2.08
CA ASN A 9 27.81 -3.42 -1.42
C ASN A 9 27.40 -3.57 0.05
N ILE A 10 26.66 -4.62 0.41
CA ILE A 10 26.25 -4.91 1.81
C ILE A 10 27.45 -5.39 2.66
N LEU A 11 28.46 -6.02 2.04
CA LEU A 11 29.60 -6.62 2.73
C LEU A 11 30.82 -5.68 2.91
N ASP A 12 30.72 -4.41 2.50
CA ASP A 12 31.79 -3.39 2.56
C ASP A 12 33.16 -3.96 2.12
N VAL A 13 33.17 -4.59 0.95
CA VAL A 13 34.32 -5.35 0.41
C VAL A 13 35.47 -4.44 -0.06
N GLY A 14 35.33 -3.12 0.06
CA GLY A 14 36.23 -2.13 -0.55
C GLY A 14 37.68 -2.06 -0.03
N LYS A 15 38.09 -2.87 0.96
CA LYS A 15 39.47 -2.86 1.49
C LYS A 15 39.96 -4.23 1.98
N PHE A 16 39.80 -5.28 1.17
CA PHE A 16 40.45 -6.57 1.46
C PHE A 16 41.72 -6.72 0.61
N ASP A 17 42.88 -6.58 1.24
CA ASP A 17 44.21 -6.84 0.65
C ASP A 17 44.75 -8.18 1.21
N PRO A 18 44.64 -9.28 0.44
CA PRO A 18 44.94 -10.63 0.92
C PRO A 18 46.41 -10.83 1.34
N ASP A 19 47.32 -9.99 0.86
CA ASP A 19 48.76 -10.17 1.06
C ASP A 19 49.29 -9.43 2.31
N LYS A 20 48.54 -8.46 2.85
CA LYS A 20 48.98 -7.68 4.03
C LYS A 20 48.54 -8.26 5.37
N ASP A 21 47.45 -9.01 5.41
CA ASP A 21 46.82 -9.43 6.68
C ASP A 21 47.09 -10.89 7.10
N THR A 22 47.74 -11.69 6.25
CA THR A 22 48.13 -13.08 6.56
C THR A 22 49.21 -13.19 7.64
N ASN A 23 50.02 -12.13 7.86
CA ASN A 23 51.13 -12.13 8.82
C ASN A 23 50.74 -11.77 10.26
N ARG A 24 49.44 -11.61 10.59
CA ARG A 24 48.97 -11.21 11.94
C ARG A 24 48.15 -12.27 12.69
N LEU A 25 48.25 -13.54 12.32
CA LEU A 25 47.58 -14.63 13.03
C LEU A 25 48.36 -15.06 14.29
N VAL A 26 48.32 -14.22 15.32
CA VAL A 26 48.60 -14.61 16.71
C VAL A 26 47.28 -14.61 17.49
N TYR A 27 47.04 -15.71 18.23
CA TYR A 27 45.96 -15.97 19.20
C TYR A 27 44.66 -16.69 18.73
N GLY A 28 44.41 -17.84 19.39
CA GLY A 28 43.53 -18.95 18.99
C GLY A 28 42.00 -18.76 19.03
N GLN A 29 41.49 -17.54 19.23
CA GLN A 29 40.06 -17.23 19.00
C GLN A 29 39.88 -16.35 17.76
N SER A 30 40.75 -15.35 17.57
CA SER A 30 40.73 -14.46 16.40
C SER A 30 40.96 -15.23 15.09
N GLY A 31 41.89 -16.19 15.10
CA GLY A 31 42.14 -17.05 13.94
C GLY A 31 40.98 -17.99 13.59
N ALA A 32 40.24 -18.48 14.60
CA ALA A 32 39.04 -19.30 14.36
C ALA A 32 37.94 -18.44 13.71
N HIS A 33 37.68 -17.25 14.25
CA HIS A 33 36.70 -16.31 13.69
C HIS A 33 37.03 -15.91 12.25
N TYR A 34 38.31 -15.66 11.99
CA TYR A 34 38.82 -15.36 10.64
C TYR A 34 38.62 -16.53 9.67
N ASN A 35 38.97 -17.76 10.07
CA ASN A 35 38.83 -18.95 9.24
C ASN A 35 37.36 -19.31 8.97
N ALA A 36 36.48 -19.18 9.95
CA ALA A 36 35.04 -19.39 9.79
C ALA A 36 34.44 -18.35 8.82
N ARG A 37 34.82 -17.07 8.94
CA ARG A 37 34.42 -16.02 8.01
C ARG A 37 34.91 -16.31 6.58
N ARG A 38 36.18 -16.66 6.42
CA ARG A 38 36.75 -17.00 5.11
C ARG A 38 36.04 -18.19 4.48
N ARG A 39 35.74 -19.24 5.26
CA ARG A 39 35.00 -20.41 4.79
C ARG A 39 33.57 -20.08 4.39
N LEU A 40 32.86 -19.24 5.16
CA LEU A 40 31.52 -18.77 4.79
C LEU A 40 31.54 -18.01 3.46
N LEU A 41 32.48 -17.07 3.30
CA LEU A 41 32.60 -16.27 2.08
C LEU A 41 32.97 -17.13 0.87
N ASN A 42 33.93 -18.04 1.00
CA ASN A 42 34.31 -18.95 -0.09
C ASN A 42 33.15 -19.88 -0.48
N SER A 43 32.41 -20.41 0.50
CA SER A 43 31.27 -21.30 0.22
C SER A 43 30.12 -20.56 -0.47
N LEU A 44 29.89 -19.29 -0.11
CA LEU A 44 28.96 -18.40 -0.81
C LEU A 44 29.40 -18.10 -2.24
N GLN A 45 30.70 -17.80 -2.45
CA GLN A 45 31.27 -17.54 -3.78
C GLN A 45 31.18 -18.75 -4.70
N GLU A 46 31.37 -19.95 -4.14
CA GLU A 46 31.29 -21.22 -4.83
C GLU A 46 29.86 -21.78 -4.93
N GLN A 47 28.85 -21.02 -4.48
CA GLN A 47 27.42 -21.37 -4.51
C GLN A 47 27.09 -22.67 -3.75
N ARG A 48 27.91 -23.02 -2.75
CA ARG A 48 27.70 -24.18 -1.87
C ARG A 48 26.79 -23.80 -0.71
N TYR A 49 25.53 -23.52 -1.05
CA TYR A 49 24.55 -22.95 -0.10
C TYR A 49 24.23 -23.92 1.06
N ALA A 50 24.13 -25.22 0.80
CA ALA A 50 23.92 -26.24 1.85
C ALA A 50 25.10 -26.32 2.83
N ASP A 51 26.35 -26.31 2.33
CA ASP A 51 27.56 -26.28 3.16
C ASP A 51 27.63 -24.98 3.98
N THR A 52 27.22 -23.86 3.38
CA THR A 52 27.17 -22.56 4.04
C THR A 52 26.16 -22.55 5.18
N LEU A 53 24.97 -23.12 4.95
CA LEU A 53 23.93 -23.27 5.96
C LEU A 53 24.39 -24.18 7.11
N ALA A 54 24.99 -25.33 6.79
CA ALA A 54 25.55 -26.24 7.80
C ALA A 54 26.64 -25.56 8.64
N LEU A 55 27.51 -24.75 8.01
CA LEU A 55 28.51 -23.98 8.73
C LEU A 55 27.88 -22.88 9.58
N LEU A 56 26.81 -22.21 9.13
CA LEU A 56 26.06 -21.24 9.92
C LEU A 56 25.41 -21.87 11.16
N HIS A 57 24.77 -23.04 11.01
CA HIS A 57 24.21 -23.81 12.14
C HIS A 57 25.29 -24.26 13.13
N ALA A 58 26.42 -24.78 12.63
CA ALA A 58 27.53 -25.14 13.51
C ALA A 58 28.07 -23.92 14.29
N LEU A 59 28.07 -22.73 13.69
CA LEU A 59 28.46 -21.49 14.36
C LEU A 59 27.39 -21.03 15.37
N LEU A 60 26.10 -21.20 15.07
CA LEU A 60 24.96 -20.99 15.98
C LEU A 60 25.11 -21.82 17.26
N ASP A 61 25.33 -23.12 17.12
CA ASP A 61 25.37 -24.07 18.25
C ASP A 61 26.50 -23.77 19.23
N THR A 62 27.60 -23.19 18.75
CA THR A 62 28.77 -22.92 19.60
C THR A 62 28.54 -21.78 20.60
N LYS A 63 27.53 -20.91 20.40
CA LYS A 63 27.23 -19.69 21.19
C LYS A 63 28.41 -18.72 21.38
N ARG A 64 29.57 -18.99 20.76
CA ARG A 64 30.81 -18.19 20.83
C ARG A 64 30.90 -17.16 19.71
N TYR A 65 30.06 -17.27 18.68
CA TYR A 65 30.02 -16.40 17.52
C TYR A 65 28.83 -15.44 17.58
N LYS A 66 29.12 -14.14 17.43
CA LYS A 66 28.07 -13.10 17.29
C LYS A 66 27.54 -13.08 15.87
N LEU A 67 26.44 -13.79 15.65
CA LEU A 67 25.80 -13.96 14.34
C LEU A 67 25.08 -12.74 13.82
N ALA A 68 24.86 -11.74 14.67
CA ALA A 68 24.29 -10.48 14.24
C ALA A 68 25.13 -9.72 13.20
N ARG A 69 26.33 -10.20 12.85
CA ARG A 69 27.09 -9.71 11.69
C ARG A 69 26.73 -10.37 10.37
N TYR A 70 26.12 -11.56 10.42
CA TYR A 70 25.75 -12.37 9.26
C TYR A 70 24.24 -12.61 9.13
N TRP A 71 23.44 -12.02 10.01
CA TRP A 71 22.01 -12.32 10.11
C TRP A 71 21.25 -12.10 8.81
N LYS A 72 21.58 -11.09 8.00
CA LYS A 72 20.91 -10.87 6.70
C LYS A 72 21.17 -12.00 5.72
N VAL A 73 22.45 -12.32 5.52
CA VAL A 73 22.86 -13.40 4.61
C VAL A 73 22.36 -14.76 5.09
N GLY A 74 22.42 -15.01 6.41
CA GLY A 74 21.89 -16.24 6.97
C GLY A 74 20.36 -16.32 6.88
N ALA A 75 19.65 -15.22 7.10
CA ALA A 75 18.19 -15.18 6.92
C ALA A 75 17.81 -15.46 5.47
N GLU A 76 18.51 -14.87 4.49
CA GLU A 76 18.30 -15.17 3.06
C GLU A 76 18.56 -16.66 2.75
N LEU A 77 19.68 -17.22 3.23
CA LEU A 77 19.99 -18.64 2.99
C LEU A 77 18.97 -19.58 3.63
N VAL A 78 18.55 -19.31 4.87
CA VAL A 78 17.56 -20.12 5.57
C VAL A 78 16.20 -19.98 4.86
N GLN A 79 15.81 -18.76 4.47
CA GLN A 79 14.57 -18.52 3.74
C GLN A 79 14.49 -19.30 2.42
N GLU A 80 15.61 -19.51 1.73
CA GLU A 80 15.67 -20.26 0.47
C GLU A 80 15.80 -21.77 0.66
N LEU A 81 16.57 -22.23 1.66
CA LEU A 81 16.90 -23.64 1.82
C LEU A 81 16.02 -24.38 2.83
N VAL A 82 15.66 -23.72 3.93
CA VAL A 82 14.87 -24.29 5.03
C VAL A 82 13.95 -23.20 5.59
N PRO A 83 12.89 -22.81 4.84
CA PRO A 83 12.03 -21.67 5.22
C PRO A 83 11.42 -21.79 6.62
N GLU A 84 11.13 -23.01 7.06
CA GLU A 84 10.57 -23.35 8.36
C GLU A 84 11.50 -22.97 9.52
N GLY A 85 12.83 -22.99 9.30
CA GLY A 85 13.83 -22.66 10.30
C GLY A 85 14.14 -21.16 10.44
N LEU A 86 13.51 -20.30 9.63
CA LEU A 86 13.84 -18.87 9.60
C LEU A 86 13.51 -18.17 10.92
N THR A 87 12.37 -18.51 11.53
CA THR A 87 11.94 -17.90 12.80
C THR A 87 12.96 -18.16 13.90
N ASP A 88 13.41 -19.41 14.03
CA ASP A 88 14.40 -19.83 15.03
C ASP A 88 15.77 -19.19 14.76
N TYR A 89 16.17 -19.12 13.48
CA TYR A 89 17.40 -18.44 13.08
C TYR A 89 17.41 -16.97 13.51
N LEU A 90 16.32 -16.24 13.22
CA LEU A 90 16.18 -14.82 13.54
C LEU A 90 16.14 -14.57 15.05
N GLU A 91 15.49 -15.44 15.82
CA GLU A 91 15.49 -15.39 17.28
C GLU A 91 16.91 -15.48 17.85
N VAL A 92 17.70 -16.45 17.38
CA VAL A 92 19.08 -16.61 17.83
C VAL A 92 19.97 -15.46 17.36
N ALA A 93 19.76 -14.96 16.14
CA ALA A 93 20.46 -13.79 15.61
C ALA A 93 20.17 -12.53 16.44
N PHE A 94 18.92 -12.34 16.86
CA PHE A 94 18.51 -11.27 17.76
C PHE A 94 19.16 -11.42 19.14
N ALA A 95 19.11 -12.61 19.75
CA ALA A 95 19.75 -12.88 21.05
C ALA A 95 21.26 -12.59 21.04
N GLY A 96 21.93 -12.82 19.90
CA GLY A 96 23.35 -12.54 19.70
C GLY A 96 23.70 -11.10 19.27
N SER A 97 22.72 -10.19 19.22
CA SER A 97 22.90 -8.84 18.68
C SER A 97 23.62 -7.88 19.61
N ASN A 98 24.28 -6.90 18.99
CA ASN A 98 24.86 -5.74 19.68
C ASN A 98 23.98 -4.50 19.44
N ARG A 99 24.33 -3.37 20.07
CA ARG A 99 23.57 -2.11 19.98
C ARG A 99 23.26 -1.64 18.55
N HIS A 100 24.09 -1.97 17.56
CA HIS A 100 23.90 -1.54 16.17
C HIS A 100 23.00 -2.48 15.35
N THR A 101 22.90 -3.74 15.76
CA THR A 101 22.18 -4.79 15.02
C THR A 101 20.90 -5.23 15.71
N ILE A 102 20.70 -4.79 16.96
CA ILE A 102 19.58 -5.22 17.80
C ILE A 102 18.22 -4.82 17.22
N LEU A 103 18.04 -3.58 16.75
CA LEU A 103 16.79 -3.15 16.13
C LEU A 103 16.51 -3.87 14.80
N PRO A 104 17.43 -3.89 13.82
CA PRO A 104 17.17 -4.57 12.55
C PRO A 104 16.89 -6.07 12.67
N THR A 105 17.59 -6.77 13.56
CA THR A 105 17.33 -8.21 13.80
C THR A 105 16.01 -8.44 14.52
N PHE A 106 15.66 -7.57 15.48
CA PHE A 106 14.36 -7.61 16.15
C PHE A 106 13.21 -7.36 15.17
N HIS A 107 13.32 -6.34 14.32
CA HIS A 107 12.32 -6.03 13.29
C HIS A 107 12.07 -7.24 12.39
N ALA A 108 13.13 -7.83 11.84
CA ALA A 108 13.03 -9.00 10.98
C ALA A 108 12.39 -10.20 11.70
N TRP A 109 12.75 -10.42 12.97
CA TRP A 109 12.17 -11.50 13.76
C TRP A 109 10.67 -11.29 14.02
N ILE A 110 10.25 -10.09 14.45
CA ILE A 110 8.85 -9.74 14.65
C ILE A 110 8.04 -9.88 13.36
N GLN A 111 8.56 -9.39 12.23
CA GLN A 111 7.91 -9.55 10.93
C GLN A 111 7.69 -11.03 10.58
N GLN A 112 8.68 -11.87 10.84
CA GLN A 112 8.58 -13.30 10.59
C GLN A 112 7.55 -13.99 11.52
N LEU A 113 7.49 -13.59 12.79
CA LEU A 113 6.46 -14.10 13.72
C LEU A 113 5.05 -13.73 13.23
N VAL A 114 4.85 -12.47 12.81
CA VAL A 114 3.57 -12.02 12.24
C VAL A 114 3.24 -12.79 10.96
N LYS A 115 4.20 -12.93 10.03
CA LYS A 115 4.03 -13.66 8.77
C LYS A 115 3.66 -15.14 8.98
N THR A 116 4.18 -15.76 10.03
CA THR A 116 3.90 -17.18 10.35
C THR A 116 2.70 -17.37 11.27
N GLY A 117 1.95 -16.31 11.57
CA GLY A 117 0.76 -16.36 12.42
C GLY A 117 1.04 -16.54 13.91
N GLN A 118 2.30 -16.42 14.35
CA GLN A 118 2.69 -16.48 15.76
C GLN A 118 2.45 -15.15 16.48
N ILE A 119 1.22 -14.62 16.37
CA ILE A 119 0.85 -13.28 16.84
C ILE A 119 1.03 -13.13 18.36
N SER A 120 0.65 -14.13 19.15
CA SER A 120 0.80 -14.10 20.61
C SER A 120 2.25 -13.95 21.05
N LYS A 121 3.18 -14.68 20.41
CA LYS A 121 4.62 -14.58 20.68
C LYS A 121 5.16 -13.21 20.27
N ALA A 122 4.75 -12.70 19.10
CA ALA A 122 5.14 -11.36 18.65
C ALA A 122 4.70 -10.28 19.65
N ARG A 123 3.45 -10.36 20.13
CA ARG A 123 2.90 -9.43 21.13
C ARG A 123 3.71 -9.45 22.42
N GLU A 124 3.92 -10.63 23.01
CA GLU A 124 4.67 -10.78 24.27
C GLU A 124 6.08 -10.16 24.16
N GLU A 125 6.78 -10.41 23.05
CA GLU A 125 8.12 -9.89 22.83
C GLU A 125 8.14 -8.36 22.63
N LEU A 126 7.12 -7.80 21.98
CA LEU A 126 6.92 -6.36 21.80
C LEU A 126 6.59 -5.69 23.13
N GLU A 127 5.59 -6.17 23.87
CA GLU A 127 5.19 -5.64 25.18
C GLU A 127 6.35 -5.63 26.19
N PHE A 128 7.16 -6.69 26.19
CA PHE A 128 8.32 -6.79 27.08
C PHE A 128 9.39 -5.71 26.82
N ARG A 129 9.49 -5.23 25.57
CA ARG A 129 10.58 -4.35 25.10
C ARG A 129 10.15 -2.92 24.82
N VAL A 130 8.87 -2.66 24.56
CA VAL A 130 8.38 -1.39 24.04
C VAL A 130 8.65 -0.18 24.94
N GLU A 131 8.96 -0.37 26.22
CA GLU A 131 9.33 0.72 27.14
C GLU A 131 10.85 0.78 27.44
N ARG A 132 11.68 -0.01 26.73
CA ARG A 132 13.14 -0.06 26.92
C ARG A 132 13.89 0.51 25.73
N GLU A 133 14.95 1.26 25.99
CA GLU A 133 15.87 1.68 24.93
C GLU A 133 16.63 0.48 24.33
N PRO A 134 16.84 0.41 22.99
CA PRO A 134 16.49 1.42 21.98
C PRO A 134 15.08 1.27 21.36
N PHE A 135 14.22 0.40 21.89
CA PHE A 135 12.91 0.07 21.31
C PHE A 135 11.82 1.11 21.62
N ALA A 136 11.97 1.86 22.71
CA ALA A 136 10.92 2.79 23.17
C ALA A 136 10.60 3.92 22.20
N SER A 137 11.62 4.37 21.46
CA SER A 137 11.56 5.40 20.43
C SER A 137 11.46 4.84 19.01
N ASP A 138 11.41 3.51 18.86
CA ASP A 138 11.40 2.87 17.55
C ASP A 138 9.98 2.82 16.96
N PRO A 139 9.73 3.47 15.81
CA PRO A 139 8.37 3.53 15.24
C PRO A 139 7.85 2.17 14.81
N PHE A 140 8.72 1.27 14.35
CA PHE A 140 8.31 -0.08 13.93
C PHE A 140 7.77 -0.87 15.12
N VAL A 141 8.44 -0.82 16.28
CA VAL A 141 7.98 -1.50 17.50
C VAL A 141 6.62 -0.96 17.94
N ARG A 142 6.46 0.37 18.01
CA ARG A 142 5.21 1.01 18.43
C ARG A 142 4.06 0.71 17.46
N LYS A 143 4.32 0.78 16.15
CA LYS A 143 3.36 0.42 15.09
C LYS A 143 2.84 -1.01 15.25
N ASN A 144 3.75 -1.99 15.26
CA ASN A 144 3.37 -3.40 15.27
C ASN A 144 2.62 -3.78 16.55
N LEU A 145 3.05 -3.26 17.70
CA LEU A 145 2.33 -3.50 18.95
C LEU A 145 0.91 -2.91 18.90
N ALA A 146 0.77 -1.66 18.45
CA ALA A 146 -0.52 -0.99 18.39
C ALA A 146 -1.49 -1.71 17.43
N LEU A 147 -1.02 -2.13 16.25
CA LEU A 147 -1.84 -2.85 15.27
C LEU A 147 -2.23 -4.25 15.75
N ILE A 148 -1.33 -5.00 16.39
CA ILE A 148 -1.68 -6.32 16.98
C ILE A 148 -2.75 -6.15 18.07
N LEU A 149 -2.59 -5.18 18.98
CA LEU A 149 -3.59 -4.93 20.03
C LEU A 149 -4.93 -4.45 19.47
N TYR A 150 -4.91 -3.76 18.33
CA TYR A 150 -6.11 -3.35 17.61
C TYR A 150 -6.82 -4.55 16.97
N GLU A 151 -6.10 -5.43 16.26
CA GLU A 151 -6.68 -6.65 15.68
C GLU A 151 -7.35 -7.52 16.76
N GLU A 152 -6.65 -7.75 17.86
CA GLU A 152 -7.21 -8.53 18.97
C GLU A 152 -8.43 -7.86 19.62
N TRP A 153 -8.50 -6.53 19.59
CA TRP A 153 -9.66 -5.77 20.06
C TRP A 153 -10.86 -5.93 19.10
N CYS A 154 -10.62 -5.95 17.79
CA CYS A 154 -11.63 -6.21 16.76
C CYS A 154 -12.19 -7.64 16.81
N GLU A 155 -11.36 -8.65 17.06
CA GLU A 155 -11.76 -10.07 17.05
C GLU A 155 -12.68 -10.48 18.22
N ALA A 156 -12.71 -9.71 19.31
CA ALA A 156 -13.41 -10.11 20.53
C ALA A 156 -14.31 -9.00 21.09
N PRO A 157 -15.32 -8.52 20.34
CA PRO A 157 -16.17 -7.39 20.74
C PRO A 157 -16.87 -7.63 22.08
N ASP A 158 -17.31 -8.87 22.34
CA ASP A 158 -18.02 -9.24 23.57
C ASP A 158 -17.10 -9.34 24.81
N LYS A 159 -15.78 -9.30 24.62
CA LYS A 159 -14.76 -9.36 25.68
C LYS A 159 -13.99 -8.05 25.82
N ILE A 160 -14.43 -6.99 25.17
CA ILE A 160 -13.82 -5.67 25.28
C ILE A 160 -14.11 -5.14 26.69
N THR A 161 -13.09 -5.18 27.55
CA THR A 161 -13.11 -4.45 28.82
C THR A 161 -12.69 -3.01 28.58
N GLU A 162 -13.17 -2.09 29.41
CA GLU A 162 -12.76 -0.68 29.37
C GLU A 162 -11.22 -0.54 29.44
N GLN A 163 -10.57 -1.37 30.27
CA GLN A 163 -9.12 -1.41 30.38
C GLN A 163 -8.45 -1.80 29.06
N ARG A 164 -8.99 -2.76 28.33
CA ARG A 164 -8.44 -3.21 27.05
C ARG A 164 -8.55 -2.12 26.01
N SER A 165 -9.71 -1.45 25.91
CA SER A 165 -9.88 -0.34 24.98
C SER A 165 -8.93 0.82 25.27
N ARG A 166 -8.76 1.19 26.55
CA ARG A 166 -7.82 2.25 26.95
C ARG A 166 -6.37 1.88 26.63
N ASN A 167 -5.99 0.62 26.84
CA ASN A 167 -4.65 0.14 26.50
C ASN A 167 -4.40 0.22 24.98
N THR A 168 -5.33 -0.30 24.16
CA THR A 168 -5.24 -0.24 22.70
C THR A 168 -5.17 1.20 22.21
N LEU A 169 -6.03 2.10 22.73
CA LEU A 169 -6.03 3.51 22.38
C LEU A 169 -4.69 4.19 22.70
N ASN A 170 -4.14 3.99 23.91
CA ASN A 170 -2.86 4.58 24.31
C ASN A 170 -1.70 4.10 23.41
N CYS A 171 -1.69 2.82 23.05
CA CYS A 171 -0.70 2.28 22.12
C CYS A 171 -0.84 2.90 20.72
N LEU A 172 -2.06 3.05 20.21
CA LEU A 172 -2.34 3.69 18.92
C LEU A 172 -1.97 5.17 18.91
N GLU A 173 -2.30 5.92 19.98
CA GLU A 173 -1.93 7.33 20.13
C GLU A 173 -0.41 7.52 20.11
N LYS A 174 0.33 6.70 20.86
CA LYS A 174 1.81 6.72 20.85
C LYS A 174 2.39 6.36 19.48
N ALA A 175 1.79 5.38 18.79
CA ALA A 175 2.23 5.00 17.44
C ALA A 175 1.96 6.14 16.45
N TYR A 176 0.76 6.72 16.47
CA TYR A 176 0.38 7.85 15.62
C TYR A 176 1.28 9.05 15.82
N GLY A 177 1.64 9.37 17.07
CA GLY A 177 2.59 10.46 17.38
C GLY A 177 3.99 10.27 16.79
N LEU A 178 4.41 9.03 16.48
CA LEU A 178 5.69 8.75 15.82
C LEU A 178 5.60 8.64 14.31
N ILE A 179 4.48 8.14 13.78
CA ILE A 179 4.24 7.88 12.35
C ILE A 179 2.85 8.37 11.93
N PRO A 180 2.62 9.70 11.92
CA PRO A 180 1.29 10.27 11.63
C PRO A 180 0.83 10.03 10.18
N ASP A 181 1.76 9.71 9.28
CA ASP A 181 1.46 9.39 7.88
C ASP A 181 1.10 7.91 7.65
N ASP A 182 1.19 7.05 8.66
CA ASP A 182 0.83 5.65 8.52
C ASP A 182 -0.70 5.47 8.54
N VAL A 183 -1.27 5.18 7.37
CA VAL A 183 -2.73 5.12 7.21
C VAL A 183 -3.37 4.01 8.05
N HIS A 184 -2.68 2.89 8.27
CA HIS A 184 -3.22 1.79 9.07
C HIS A 184 -3.33 2.17 10.54
N VAL A 185 -2.30 2.83 11.07
CA VAL A 185 -2.33 3.35 12.45
C VAL A 185 -3.38 4.43 12.60
N LEU A 186 -3.46 5.37 11.65
CA LEU A 186 -4.49 6.42 11.66
C LEU A 186 -5.90 5.82 11.62
N GLN A 187 -6.17 4.87 10.72
CA GLN A 187 -7.47 4.21 10.60
C GLN A 187 -7.86 3.51 11.90
N ALA A 188 -6.95 2.72 12.48
CA ALA A 188 -7.19 2.02 13.74
C ALA A 188 -7.41 3.00 14.90
N TYR A 189 -6.63 4.08 14.96
CA TYR A 189 -6.75 5.12 15.99
C TYR A 189 -8.10 5.83 15.92
N LEU A 190 -8.54 6.26 14.72
CA LEU A 190 -9.84 6.88 14.52
C LEU A 190 -10.98 5.92 14.88
N GLU A 191 -10.91 4.66 14.45
CA GLU A 191 -11.97 3.67 14.71
C GLU A 191 -12.16 3.41 16.21
N VAL A 192 -11.05 3.19 16.94
CA VAL A 192 -11.10 2.96 18.40
C VAL A 192 -11.59 4.23 19.12
N SER A 193 -11.09 5.39 18.73
CA SER A 193 -11.47 6.68 19.33
C SER A 193 -12.96 6.96 19.18
N THR A 194 -13.50 6.81 17.96
CA THR A 194 -14.92 7.01 17.69
C THR A 194 -15.80 6.00 18.42
N LYS A 195 -15.41 4.71 18.47
CA LYS A 195 -16.16 3.69 19.23
C LYS A 195 -16.15 3.94 20.74
N LEU A 196 -15.16 4.66 21.25
CA LEU A 196 -15.10 5.12 22.64
C LEU A 196 -15.82 6.45 22.89
N GLY A 197 -16.42 7.05 21.85
CA GLY A 197 -17.12 8.33 21.94
C GLY A 197 -16.19 9.53 22.11
N LEU A 198 -14.92 9.40 21.71
CA LEU A 198 -13.98 10.52 21.68
C LEU A 198 -14.18 11.36 20.42
N ASP A 199 -14.00 12.67 20.54
CA ASP A 199 -13.96 13.57 19.40
C ASP A 199 -12.66 13.38 18.64
N VAL A 200 -12.77 13.15 17.34
CA VAL A 200 -11.65 12.90 16.41
C VAL A 200 -11.44 14.05 15.43
N THR A 201 -12.20 15.15 15.55
CA THR A 201 -12.21 16.25 14.58
C THR A 201 -10.82 16.86 14.40
N ASP A 202 -10.11 17.12 15.49
CA ASP A 202 -8.74 17.68 15.45
C ASP A 202 -7.76 16.73 14.73
N VAL A 203 -7.87 15.43 15.01
CA VAL A 203 -7.01 14.40 14.39
C VAL A 203 -7.26 14.31 12.89
N VAL A 204 -8.54 14.35 12.49
CA VAL A 204 -8.94 14.35 11.08
C VAL A 204 -8.42 15.61 10.38
N GLN A 205 -8.54 16.77 11.01
CA GLN A 205 -8.07 18.04 10.47
C GLN A 205 -6.55 18.09 10.32
N ASP A 206 -5.80 17.60 11.31
CA ASP A 206 -4.35 17.51 11.29
C ASP A 206 -3.87 16.53 10.20
N ALA A 207 -4.50 15.36 10.12
CA ALA A 207 -4.18 14.35 9.11
C ALA A 207 -4.51 14.84 7.69
N TRP A 208 -5.58 15.62 7.53
CA TRP A 208 -5.92 16.26 6.26
C TRP A 208 -4.91 17.33 5.87
N SER A 209 -4.48 18.15 6.82
CA SER A 209 -3.54 19.25 6.59
C SER A 209 -2.09 18.80 6.36
N SER A 210 -1.80 17.51 6.50
CA SER A 210 -0.44 16.94 6.32
C SER A 210 0.07 17.06 4.88
N SER A 211 1.40 17.10 4.70
CA SER A 211 2.03 17.27 3.39
C SER A 211 1.89 16.07 2.44
N THR A 212 1.51 14.90 2.98
CA THR A 212 1.42 13.64 2.24
C THR A 212 -0.02 13.39 1.83
N ILE A 213 -0.33 13.72 0.58
CA ILE A 213 -1.64 13.48 -0.01
C ILE A 213 -1.68 12.07 -0.59
N ASP A 214 -2.41 11.17 0.08
CA ASP A 214 -2.64 9.78 -0.33
C ASP A 214 -4.15 9.53 -0.48
N PRO A 215 -4.65 9.10 -1.66
CA PRO A 215 -6.06 8.77 -1.85
C PRO A 215 -6.61 7.80 -0.81
N TYR A 216 -5.82 6.80 -0.40
CA TYR A 216 -6.25 5.82 0.60
C TYR A 216 -6.44 6.49 1.97
N LYS A 217 -5.49 7.33 2.40
CA LYS A 217 -5.62 8.17 3.60
C LYS A 217 -6.88 9.05 3.56
N LEU A 218 -7.12 9.76 2.45
CA LEU A 218 -8.29 10.63 2.29
C LEU A 218 -9.60 9.82 2.37
N SER A 219 -9.64 8.62 1.80
CA SER A 219 -10.80 7.72 1.89
C SER A 219 -11.10 7.26 3.32
N VAL A 220 -10.06 7.06 4.15
CA VAL A 220 -10.22 6.78 5.58
C VAL A 220 -10.79 8.00 6.30
N LEU A 221 -10.23 9.19 6.07
CA LEU A 221 -10.69 10.42 6.70
C LEU A 221 -12.16 10.72 6.39
N LEU A 222 -12.60 10.46 5.16
CA LEU A 222 -13.98 10.71 4.72
C LEU A 222 -15.04 10.02 5.60
N LYS A 223 -14.72 8.89 6.25
CA LYS A 223 -15.63 8.19 7.17
C LYS A 223 -15.87 8.95 8.47
N TYR A 224 -14.96 9.83 8.84
CA TYR A 224 -14.93 10.53 10.12
C TYR A 224 -15.13 12.05 9.98
N VAL A 225 -15.18 12.56 8.75
CA VAL A 225 -15.45 13.97 8.45
C VAL A 225 -16.87 14.34 8.85
N THR A 226 -17.00 15.33 9.72
CA THR A 226 -18.26 15.95 10.13
C THR A 226 -18.72 16.99 9.11
N ASP A 227 -19.96 17.45 9.21
CA ASP A 227 -20.54 18.44 8.29
C ASP A 227 -19.84 19.82 8.34
N ASP A 228 -19.10 20.11 9.43
CA ASP A 228 -18.35 21.36 9.61
C ASP A 228 -17.05 21.40 8.80
N LEU A 229 -16.54 20.24 8.41
CA LEU A 229 -15.36 20.09 7.55
C LEU A 229 -15.81 20.11 6.08
N ASP A 230 -15.01 20.71 5.18
CA ASP A 230 -15.33 20.82 3.75
C ASP A 230 -15.26 19.46 3.03
N ARG A 231 -16.24 18.61 3.32
CA ARG A 231 -16.42 17.26 2.77
C ARG A 231 -16.44 17.27 1.26
N GLU A 232 -16.97 18.33 0.66
CA GLU A 232 -17.02 18.49 -0.79
C GLU A 232 -15.61 18.60 -1.39
N SER A 233 -14.75 19.43 -0.79
CA SER A 233 -13.34 19.53 -1.18
C SER A 233 -12.59 18.21 -1.00
N LEU A 234 -12.84 17.47 0.08
CA LEU A 234 -12.20 16.16 0.29
C LEU A 234 -12.60 15.14 -0.78
N LEU A 235 -13.90 15.05 -1.08
CA LEU A 235 -14.41 14.15 -2.12
C LEU A 235 -13.86 14.52 -3.50
N GLU A 236 -13.79 15.81 -3.82
CA GLU A 236 -13.18 16.29 -5.06
C GLU A 236 -11.70 15.87 -5.17
N GLN A 237 -10.93 16.07 -4.09
CA GLN A 237 -9.52 15.68 -4.06
C GLN A 237 -9.33 14.18 -4.29
N ILE A 238 -10.13 13.32 -3.64
CA ILE A 238 -10.07 11.87 -3.86
C ILE A 238 -10.32 11.55 -5.34
N CYS A 239 -11.37 12.12 -5.94
CA CYS A 239 -11.71 11.86 -7.34
C CYS A 239 -10.62 12.32 -8.33
N ARG A 240 -9.91 13.41 -8.02
CA ARG A 240 -8.82 13.92 -8.86
C ARG A 240 -7.54 13.08 -8.73
N LEU A 241 -7.24 12.57 -7.55
CA LEU A 241 -6.00 11.84 -7.29
C LEU A 241 -6.09 10.36 -7.65
N ASP A 242 -7.27 9.76 -7.49
CA ASP A 242 -7.55 8.38 -7.89
C ASP A 242 -8.86 8.29 -8.68
N PRO A 243 -8.82 8.56 -9.99
CA PRO A 243 -9.97 8.38 -10.87
C PRO A 243 -10.44 6.92 -10.94
N THR A 244 -9.58 5.95 -10.62
CA THR A 244 -9.92 4.52 -10.68
C THR A 244 -10.63 3.99 -9.44
N ALA A 245 -10.70 4.79 -8.37
CA ALA A 245 -11.40 4.44 -7.15
C ALA A 245 -12.88 4.07 -7.42
N ASP A 246 -13.45 3.26 -6.52
CA ASP A 246 -14.87 2.94 -6.55
C ASP A 246 -15.70 4.23 -6.48
N ALA A 247 -16.61 4.40 -7.45
CA ALA A 247 -17.46 5.58 -7.55
C ALA A 247 -18.35 5.76 -6.31
N ASP A 248 -18.71 4.68 -5.62
CA ASP A 248 -19.50 4.73 -4.38
C ASP A 248 -18.75 5.38 -3.21
N VAL A 249 -17.42 5.40 -3.24
CA VAL A 249 -16.60 5.97 -2.15
C VAL A 249 -16.58 7.49 -2.21
N ALA A 250 -16.33 8.07 -3.39
CA ALA A 250 -16.10 9.51 -3.51
C ALA A 250 -16.98 10.21 -4.54
N LEU A 251 -17.05 9.68 -5.77
CA LEU A 251 -17.69 10.39 -6.87
C LEU A 251 -19.21 10.50 -6.71
N LYS A 252 -19.92 9.39 -6.43
CA LYS A 252 -21.38 9.41 -6.21
C LYS A 252 -21.77 10.32 -5.04
N PRO A 253 -21.13 10.24 -3.85
CA PRO A 253 -21.37 11.20 -2.78
C PRO A 253 -21.13 12.66 -3.20
N LEU A 254 -20.08 12.95 -3.96
CA LEU A 254 -19.79 14.29 -4.47
C LEU A 254 -20.92 14.81 -5.36
N LEU A 255 -21.33 14.01 -6.35
CA LEU A 255 -22.41 14.40 -7.26
C LEU A 255 -23.74 14.58 -6.52
N SER A 256 -24.01 13.76 -5.51
CA SER A 256 -25.17 13.94 -4.64
C SER A 256 -25.13 15.28 -3.89
N LEU A 257 -23.98 15.65 -3.32
CA LEU A 257 -23.80 16.93 -2.62
C LEU A 257 -23.98 18.13 -3.55
N ILE A 258 -23.40 18.07 -4.74
CA ILE A 258 -23.54 19.11 -5.78
C ILE A 258 -25.02 19.27 -6.15
N ARG A 259 -25.74 18.16 -6.35
CA ARG A 259 -27.17 18.18 -6.69
C ARG A 259 -28.06 18.65 -5.53
N SER A 260 -27.71 18.35 -4.28
CA SER A 260 -28.53 18.70 -3.11
C SER A 260 -28.40 20.16 -2.67
N LYS A 261 -27.22 20.77 -2.83
CA LYS A 261 -26.95 22.14 -2.38
C LYS A 261 -27.53 23.21 -3.32
N GLU A 262 -27.71 22.89 -4.60
CA GLU A 262 -28.03 23.89 -5.62
C GLU A 262 -29.32 23.55 -6.39
N LYS A 263 -30.36 24.38 -6.25
CA LYS A 263 -31.55 24.31 -7.14
C LYS A 263 -31.19 24.59 -8.61
N ILE A 264 -30.13 25.36 -8.83
CA ILE A 264 -29.54 25.65 -10.15
C ILE A 264 -28.05 25.39 -10.00
N VAL A 265 -27.57 24.28 -10.58
CA VAL A 265 -26.16 23.88 -10.49
C VAL A 265 -25.28 24.93 -11.18
N ALA A 266 -24.36 25.53 -10.43
CA ALA A 266 -23.42 26.53 -10.91
C ALA A 266 -22.57 25.97 -12.08
N PRO A 267 -22.25 26.77 -13.11
CA PRO A 267 -21.46 26.32 -14.25
C PRO A 267 -20.16 25.60 -13.86
N ALA A 268 -19.45 26.10 -12.85
CA ALA A 268 -18.21 25.50 -12.36
C ALA A 268 -18.40 24.05 -11.88
N LYS A 269 -19.51 23.73 -11.22
CA LYS A 269 -19.82 22.37 -10.74
C LYS A 269 -20.22 21.42 -11.87
N VAL A 270 -20.82 21.95 -12.93
CA VAL A 270 -21.05 21.21 -14.18
C VAL A 270 -19.72 20.83 -14.82
N TYR A 271 -18.80 21.79 -14.94
CA TYR A 271 -17.47 21.55 -15.52
C TYR A 271 -16.69 20.53 -14.71
N LEU A 272 -16.65 20.69 -13.38
CA LEU A 272 -15.98 19.74 -12.48
C LEU A 272 -16.53 18.32 -12.64
N THR A 273 -17.86 18.16 -12.58
CA THR A 273 -18.49 16.84 -12.72
C THR A 273 -18.12 16.17 -14.04
N PHE A 274 -18.12 16.96 -15.12
CA PHE A 274 -17.78 16.47 -16.44
C PHE A 274 -16.29 16.09 -16.55
N GLU A 275 -15.38 16.91 -16.01
CA GLU A 275 -13.95 16.59 -15.92
C GLU A 275 -13.71 15.28 -15.17
N LEU A 276 -14.31 15.09 -14.00
CA LEU A 276 -14.12 13.87 -13.21
C LEU A 276 -14.63 12.61 -13.92
N LEU A 277 -15.75 12.69 -14.65
CA LEU A 277 -16.27 11.59 -15.45
C LEU A 277 -15.37 11.26 -16.65
N LEU A 278 -14.78 12.28 -17.28
CA LEU A 278 -13.81 12.08 -18.34
C LEU A 278 -12.50 11.48 -17.82
N ASP A 279 -12.00 11.95 -16.66
CA ASP A 279 -10.80 11.38 -16.03
C ASP A 279 -10.96 9.87 -15.80
N ARG A 280 -12.14 9.44 -15.34
CA ARG A 280 -12.47 8.00 -15.20
C ARG A 280 -12.36 7.24 -16.51
N LEU A 281 -12.93 7.77 -17.58
CA LEU A 281 -12.88 7.14 -18.90
C LEU A 281 -11.44 7.06 -19.41
N GLU A 282 -10.63 8.11 -19.25
CA GLU A 282 -9.23 8.13 -19.67
C GLU A 282 -8.38 7.07 -18.93
N HIS A 283 -8.79 6.69 -17.72
CA HIS A 283 -8.19 5.59 -16.96
C HIS A 283 -8.83 4.22 -17.24
N GLY A 284 -9.69 4.13 -18.26
CA GLY A 284 -10.30 2.88 -18.72
C GLY A 284 -11.55 2.45 -17.94
N ILE A 285 -12.09 3.30 -17.07
CA ILE A 285 -13.25 2.97 -16.24
C ILE A 285 -14.54 3.30 -17.00
N ALA A 286 -15.10 2.28 -17.66
CA ALA A 286 -16.30 2.37 -18.49
C ALA A 286 -17.48 1.57 -17.91
N ASP A 287 -17.65 1.62 -16.59
CA ASP A 287 -18.81 1.00 -15.94
C ASP A 287 -20.13 1.68 -16.35
N ASP A 288 -21.23 0.93 -16.30
CA ASP A 288 -22.54 1.41 -16.75
C ASP A 288 -22.99 2.68 -16.00
N TRP A 289 -22.62 2.82 -14.72
CA TRP A 289 -23.00 4.00 -13.95
C TRP A 289 -22.23 5.25 -14.44
N THR A 290 -20.92 5.15 -14.65
CA THR A 290 -20.09 6.26 -15.17
C THR A 290 -20.60 6.71 -16.54
N LEU A 291 -20.87 5.76 -17.45
CA LEU A 291 -21.33 6.04 -18.81
C LEU A 291 -22.73 6.66 -18.83
N ASN A 292 -23.67 6.11 -18.06
CA ASN A 292 -25.03 6.65 -17.99
C ASN A 292 -25.04 8.04 -17.36
N THR A 293 -24.24 8.27 -16.31
CA THR A 293 -24.11 9.58 -15.66
C THR A 293 -23.53 10.63 -16.62
N LEU A 294 -22.52 10.27 -17.41
CA LEU A 294 -21.97 11.15 -18.44
C LEU A 294 -23.01 11.46 -19.53
N LEU A 295 -23.76 10.45 -19.97
CA LEU A 295 -24.82 10.64 -20.95
C LEU A 295 -25.93 11.56 -20.43
N GLU A 296 -26.38 11.38 -19.18
CA GLU A 296 -27.33 12.27 -18.52
C GLU A 296 -26.82 13.72 -18.49
N HIS A 297 -25.55 13.92 -18.15
CA HIS A 297 -24.94 15.26 -18.17
C HIS A 297 -24.90 15.84 -19.58
N LEU A 298 -24.55 15.05 -20.59
CA LEU A 298 -24.55 15.48 -21.99
C LEU A 298 -25.96 15.79 -22.51
N GLN A 299 -27.00 15.09 -22.04
CA GLN A 299 -28.40 15.38 -22.37
C GLN A 299 -28.85 16.69 -21.72
N ALA A 300 -28.50 16.90 -20.45
CA ALA A 300 -28.82 18.12 -19.75
C ALA A 300 -28.13 19.37 -20.35
N LEU A 301 -27.04 19.22 -21.13
CA LEU A 301 -26.39 20.34 -21.81
C LEU A 301 -27.22 20.93 -22.95
N ASP A 302 -28.10 20.13 -23.56
CA ASP A 302 -28.98 20.60 -24.64
C ASP A 302 -29.95 21.68 -24.13
N GLU A 303 -30.30 21.61 -22.84
CA GLU A 303 -31.18 22.54 -22.14
C GLU A 303 -30.44 23.70 -21.44
N ARG A 304 -29.10 23.69 -21.44
CA ARG A 304 -28.26 24.72 -20.81
C ARG A 304 -27.80 25.81 -21.80
N SER A 305 -27.29 26.91 -21.25
CA SER A 305 -26.77 28.04 -22.04
C SER A 305 -25.64 27.62 -22.97
N GLU A 306 -25.53 28.33 -24.09
CA GLU A 306 -24.55 28.06 -25.15
C GLU A 306 -23.10 28.16 -24.66
N ASP A 307 -22.83 29.05 -23.70
CA ASP A 307 -21.51 29.19 -23.07
C ASP A 307 -21.08 27.92 -22.32
N ILE A 308 -21.99 27.34 -21.51
CA ILE A 308 -21.71 26.11 -20.75
C ILE A 308 -21.45 24.96 -21.71
N ARG A 309 -22.25 24.85 -22.77
CA ARG A 309 -22.10 23.84 -23.80
C ARG A 309 -20.76 23.95 -24.51
N THR A 310 -20.38 25.16 -24.91
CA THR A 310 -19.11 25.43 -25.58
C THR A 310 -17.93 25.05 -24.69
N GLN A 311 -17.97 25.43 -23.40
CA GLN A 311 -16.91 25.11 -22.46
C GLN A 311 -16.77 23.60 -22.22
N VAL A 312 -17.89 22.88 -22.07
CA VAL A 312 -17.86 21.41 -21.89
C VAL A 312 -17.31 20.71 -23.14
N ILE A 313 -17.68 21.17 -24.34
CA ILE A 313 -17.12 20.66 -25.59
C ILE A 313 -15.60 20.92 -25.64
N GLN A 314 -15.15 22.11 -25.23
CA GLN A 314 -13.72 22.43 -25.17
C GLN A 314 -12.96 21.54 -24.18
N ILE A 315 -13.53 21.25 -23.00
CA ILE A 315 -12.94 20.30 -22.04
C ILE A 315 -12.84 18.90 -22.66
N ALA A 316 -13.89 18.44 -23.33
CA ALA A 316 -13.89 17.13 -23.99
C ALA A 316 -12.88 17.04 -25.14
N GLN A 317 -12.66 18.15 -25.86
CA GLN A 317 -11.71 18.24 -26.97
C GLN A 317 -10.26 18.43 -26.52
N SER A 318 -10.03 19.12 -25.39
CA SER A 318 -8.69 19.32 -24.83
C SER A 318 -8.15 18.06 -24.18
N ARG A 319 -9.05 17.19 -23.74
CA ARG A 319 -8.74 15.86 -23.23
C ARG A 319 -8.72 14.85 -24.37
N SER A 320 -7.96 13.77 -24.19
CA SER A 320 -7.91 12.65 -25.12
C SER A 320 -9.19 11.82 -25.08
N ALA A 321 -10.33 12.40 -24.68
CA ALA A 321 -11.58 11.69 -24.46
C ALA A 321 -12.10 11.01 -25.73
N ASN A 322 -11.91 11.64 -26.90
CA ASN A 322 -12.23 11.00 -28.18
C ASN A 322 -11.32 9.79 -28.44
N ASP A 323 -10.01 9.95 -28.25
CA ASP A 323 -9.04 8.87 -28.43
C ASP A 323 -9.25 7.73 -27.41
N THR A 324 -9.69 8.08 -26.21
CA THR A 324 -10.04 7.18 -25.13
C THR A 324 -11.31 6.40 -25.45
N VAL A 325 -12.36 7.06 -25.92
CA VAL A 325 -13.59 6.39 -26.37
C VAL A 325 -13.27 5.45 -27.55
N ASP A 326 -12.36 5.84 -28.44
CA ASP A 326 -11.92 5.01 -29.56
C ASP A 326 -11.08 3.82 -29.09
N PHE A 327 -10.17 4.04 -28.14
CA PHE A 327 -9.39 2.99 -27.49
C PHE A 327 -10.31 1.99 -26.78
N LEU A 328 -11.28 2.46 -25.99
CA LEU A 328 -12.26 1.62 -25.32
C LEU A 328 -13.15 0.89 -26.32
N GLN A 329 -13.60 1.53 -27.40
CA GLN A 329 -14.33 0.86 -28.49
C GLN A 329 -13.52 -0.25 -29.17
N THR A 330 -12.19 -0.09 -29.23
CA THR A 330 -11.29 -1.06 -29.86
C THR A 330 -10.73 -2.11 -28.91
N GLN A 331 -10.87 -1.96 -27.59
CA GLN A 331 -10.39 -2.92 -26.57
C GLN A 331 -11.53 -3.65 -25.87
N CYS A 332 -12.70 -3.01 -25.70
CA CYS A 332 -13.90 -3.62 -25.15
C CYS A 332 -14.60 -4.49 -26.21
N TYR A 333 -13.97 -5.59 -26.62
CA TYR A 333 -14.61 -6.61 -27.46
C TYR A 333 -15.63 -7.47 -26.69
N SER A 334 -15.78 -7.29 -25.38
CA SER A 334 -16.54 -8.19 -24.49
C SER A 334 -17.69 -7.53 -23.69
N THR A 335 -17.93 -6.22 -23.80
CA THR A 335 -19.01 -5.57 -23.02
C THR A 335 -20.35 -5.62 -23.73
N THR A 336 -21.41 -5.61 -22.92
CA THR A 336 -22.81 -5.75 -23.37
C THR A 336 -23.18 -4.75 -24.47
N ASP A 337 -24.14 -5.12 -25.33
CA ASP A 337 -24.69 -4.27 -26.41
C ASP A 337 -25.12 -2.87 -25.90
N HIS A 338 -25.46 -2.76 -24.62
CA HIS A 338 -25.80 -1.50 -23.97
C HIS A 338 -24.59 -0.55 -23.81
N THR A 339 -23.49 -1.03 -23.22
CA THR A 339 -22.26 -0.25 -23.01
C THR A 339 -21.73 0.33 -24.33
N PHE A 340 -21.71 -0.49 -25.39
CA PHE A 340 -21.27 -0.07 -26.72
C PHE A 340 -22.16 1.03 -27.32
N LYS A 341 -23.48 0.88 -27.25
CA LYS A 341 -24.44 1.91 -27.73
C LYS A 341 -24.30 3.21 -26.95
N THR A 342 -24.09 3.15 -25.64
CA THR A 342 -23.88 4.32 -24.79
C THR A 342 -22.59 5.05 -25.17
N LEU A 343 -21.49 4.32 -25.37
CA LEU A 343 -20.21 4.88 -25.84
C LEU A 343 -20.33 5.53 -27.22
N GLN A 344 -21.04 4.91 -28.18
CA GLN A 344 -21.29 5.53 -29.49
C GLN A 344 -22.10 6.82 -29.39
N THR A 345 -23.10 6.86 -28.51
CA THR A 345 -23.91 8.05 -28.26
C THR A 345 -23.09 9.18 -27.65
N ILE A 346 -22.24 8.86 -26.66
CA ILE A 346 -21.30 9.80 -26.05
C ILE A 346 -20.36 10.38 -27.13
N ARG A 347 -19.76 9.51 -27.95
CA ARG A 347 -18.87 9.92 -29.05
C ARG A 347 -19.55 10.87 -30.03
N GLN A 348 -20.77 10.56 -30.46
CA GLN A 348 -21.56 11.39 -31.36
C GLN A 348 -21.83 12.79 -30.79
N ARG A 349 -22.05 12.88 -29.47
CA ARG A 349 -22.30 14.15 -28.79
C ARG A 349 -21.03 14.98 -28.56
N ILE A 350 -19.90 14.33 -28.27
CA ILE A 350 -18.61 15.00 -28.10
C ILE A 350 -18.05 15.49 -29.45
N ASN A 351 -18.14 14.67 -30.51
CA ASN A 351 -17.64 15.02 -31.84
C ASN A 351 -18.64 14.67 -32.95
N PRO A 352 -19.63 15.55 -33.21
CA PRO A 352 -20.65 15.32 -34.24
C PRO A 352 -20.10 15.21 -35.66
N ALA A 353 -18.92 15.79 -35.93
CA ALA A 353 -18.30 15.80 -37.25
C ALA A 353 -17.64 14.46 -37.58
N GLN A 354 -16.88 13.87 -36.65
CA GLN A 354 -16.21 12.58 -36.84
C GLN A 354 -17.18 11.39 -36.83
N ALA A 355 -18.29 11.46 -36.08
CA ALA A 355 -19.22 10.33 -35.99
C ALA A 355 -19.95 10.01 -37.32
N ARG A 356 -19.97 10.97 -38.25
CA ARG A 356 -20.50 10.74 -39.60
C ARG A 356 -19.60 9.85 -40.46
N GLU A 357 -18.31 9.74 -40.14
CA GLU A 357 -17.33 8.95 -40.90
C GLU A 357 -17.29 7.47 -40.45
N ASN A 358 -17.64 7.16 -39.19
CA ASN A 358 -17.54 5.81 -38.61
C ASN A 358 -18.79 4.92 -38.72
N ASN A 359 -19.86 5.36 -39.40
CA ASN A 359 -21.08 4.58 -39.60
C ASN A 359 -20.93 3.40 -40.61
N HIS A 360 -19.71 2.92 -40.88
CA HIS A 360 -19.48 1.71 -41.66
C HIS A 360 -19.34 0.48 -40.75
N PRO A 361 -20.16 -0.58 -40.93
CA PRO A 361 -20.12 -1.75 -40.07
C PRO A 361 -18.89 -2.61 -40.39
N ARG A 362 -17.87 -2.60 -39.54
CA ARG A 362 -16.87 -3.68 -39.49
C ARG A 362 -17.22 -4.61 -38.33
N ILE A 363 -18.11 -5.55 -38.59
CA ILE A 363 -18.36 -6.69 -37.70
C ILE A 363 -17.24 -7.71 -37.97
N GLY A 364 -16.21 -7.70 -37.12
CA GLY A 364 -15.20 -8.75 -37.05
C GLY A 364 -15.66 -9.86 -36.10
N LYS A 365 -15.56 -11.11 -36.54
CA LYS A 365 -15.96 -12.32 -35.81
C LYS A 365 -15.38 -12.39 -34.39
N ILE A 366 -16.26 -12.71 -33.44
CA ILE A 366 -15.96 -13.06 -32.05
C ILE A 366 -15.15 -14.36 -32.03
N VAL A 367 -13.98 -14.34 -31.38
CA VAL A 367 -13.24 -15.54 -30.99
C VAL A 367 -13.54 -15.76 -29.52
N GLU A 368 -14.17 -16.89 -29.20
CA GLU A 368 -14.42 -17.33 -27.82
C GLU A 368 -13.08 -17.62 -27.11
N TYR A 369 -12.86 -16.98 -25.97
CA TYR A 369 -11.83 -17.38 -25.02
C TYR A 369 -12.49 -17.86 -23.72
N ASN A 370 -12.13 -19.08 -23.33
CA ASN A 370 -12.55 -19.72 -22.10
C ASN A 370 -12.09 -18.92 -20.88
N HIS A 371 -13.01 -18.69 -19.95
CA HIS A 371 -12.72 -18.30 -18.59
C HIS A 371 -12.11 -19.48 -17.82
N GLU A 372 -10.92 -19.28 -17.25
CA GLU A 372 -10.54 -19.93 -16.00
C GLU A 372 -10.36 -18.84 -14.92
N ASP A 373 -10.86 -19.16 -13.74
CA ASP A 373 -11.14 -18.33 -12.55
C ASP A 373 -10.05 -17.35 -12.09
N PRO A 374 -10.44 -16.14 -11.62
CA PRO A 374 -9.64 -15.35 -10.70
C PRO A 374 -10.31 -15.28 -9.32
N TRP A 375 -10.14 -16.32 -8.51
CA TRP A 375 -10.28 -16.21 -7.06
C TRP A 375 -8.97 -16.65 -6.42
N HIS A 376 -8.08 -15.70 -6.13
CA HIS A 376 -7.18 -15.72 -4.96
C HIS A 376 -6.25 -14.50 -4.99
N SER A 377 -6.62 -13.47 -4.24
CA SER A 377 -5.69 -12.43 -3.78
C SER A 377 -6.24 -11.78 -2.52
N PHE A 378 -5.78 -12.27 -1.36
CA PHE A 378 -5.73 -11.47 -0.14
C PHE A 378 -4.62 -12.06 0.75
N LEU A 379 -3.75 -11.19 1.25
CA LEU A 379 -2.47 -11.48 1.95
C LEU A 379 -1.31 -11.72 1.00
N PHE A 380 -0.55 -10.64 0.73
CA PHE A 380 0.92 -10.54 0.68
C PHE A 380 1.27 -9.30 -0.15
N GLY A 381 1.33 -8.14 0.55
CA GLY A 381 1.90 -6.90 0.05
C GLY A 381 2.75 -6.26 1.15
N ILE A 382 3.98 -6.75 1.29
CA ILE A 382 5.12 -6.06 1.91
C ILE A 382 6.29 -6.22 0.96
#